data_AF-A0A183K6B1-F1
#
_entry.id   AF-A0A183K6B1-F1
#
_cell.length_a   1.000
_cell.length_b   1.000
_cell.length_c   1.000
_cell.angle_alpha   90.00
_cell.angle_beta   90.00
_cell.angle_gamma   90.00
#
_symmetry.space_group_name_H-M   'P 1'
#
loop_
_entity.id
_entity.type
_entity.pdbx_description
1 polymer ?
#
loop_
_entity_poly.entity_id
_entity_poly.type
_entity_poly.pdbx_seq_one_letter_code
_entity_poly.pdbx_strand_id
1 'polypeptide(L)'
;MKQLYDTTKKLEGKYSKPEGPVKDKGGKTVTEIQEQRNRWVEYFEELLNKPSPLNPSDIEATHTDFPIVFTPLTIEEIRMAIR
;
A
#
# COMPACT_ATOMS: atom_id res chain seq x y z
N MET A 1 -24.22 5.35 7.87
CA MET A 1 -23.76 4.07 7.27
C MET A 1 -23.89 4.01 5.76
N LYS A 2 -25.06 4.28 5.16
CA LYS A 2 -25.25 4.18 3.69
C LYS A 2 -24.35 5.13 2.88
N GLN A 3 -24.23 6.39 3.31
CA GLN A 3 -23.38 7.38 2.63
C GLN A 3 -21.89 7.01 2.63
N LEU A 4 -21.39 6.42 3.72
CA LEU A 4 -20.02 5.95 3.80
C LEU A 4 -19.76 4.82 2.80
N TYR A 5 -20.66 3.82 2.75
CA TYR A 5 -20.60 2.72 1.79
C TYR A 5 -20.63 3.21 0.34
N ASP A 6 -21.52 4.16 0.03
CA ASP A 6 -21.67 4.71 -1.33
C ASP A 6 -20.43 5.54 -1.75
N THR A 7 -19.81 6.28 -0.82
CA THR A 7 -18.58 7.05 -1.06
C THR A 7 -17.38 6.14 -1.26
N THR A 8 -17.20 5.11 -0.42
CA THR A 8 -16.10 4.14 -0.55
C THR A 8 -16.20 3.39 -1.88
N LYS A 9 -17.39 2.93 -2.26
CA LYS A 9 -17.64 2.24 -3.53
C LYS A 9 -17.36 3.12 -4.75
N LYS A 10 -17.56 4.43 -4.65
CA LYS A 10 -17.25 5.40 -5.73
C LYS A 10 -15.75 5.68 -5.84
N LEU A 11 -15.03 5.70 -4.72
CA LEU A 11 -13.58 5.92 -4.65
C LEU A 11 -12.75 4.69 -5.02
N GLU A 12 -13.27 3.49 -4.77
CA GLU A 12 -12.56 2.20 -4.96
C GLU A 12 -12.13 1.94 -6.42
N GLY A 13 -12.66 2.71 -7.39
CA GLY A 13 -12.33 2.56 -8.81
C GLY A 13 -12.64 1.15 -9.33
N LYS A 14 -12.34 0.89 -10.61
CA LYS A 14 -12.39 -0.48 -11.16
C LYS A 14 -11.03 -1.14 -11.01
N TYR A 15 -10.63 -1.50 -9.78
CA TYR A 15 -9.49 -2.40 -9.61
C TYR A 15 -9.90 -3.81 -10.07
N SER A 16 -9.74 -4.06 -11.37
CA SER A 16 -10.16 -5.28 -12.08
C SER A 16 -9.05 -6.32 -12.19
N LYS A 17 -7.89 -6.06 -11.59
CA LYS A 17 -6.80 -7.02 -11.61
C LYS A 17 -7.06 -8.08 -10.54
N PRO A 18 -7.20 -9.37 -10.89
CA PRO A 18 -7.07 -10.40 -9.89
C PRO A 18 -5.72 -10.23 -9.20
N GLU A 19 -5.68 -10.58 -7.92
CA GLU A 19 -4.44 -10.69 -7.16
C GLU A 19 -3.43 -11.46 -8.02
N GLY A 20 -2.32 -10.80 -8.37
CA GLY A 20 -1.36 -11.37 -9.31
C GLY A 20 -0.84 -12.72 -8.77
N PRO A 21 -0.53 -13.69 -9.65
CA PRO A 21 0.04 -14.96 -9.22
C PRO A 21 1.28 -14.73 -8.37
N VAL A 22 1.21 -15.14 -7.10
CA VAL A 22 2.34 -15.02 -6.17
C VAL A 22 3.41 -16.00 -6.62
N LYS A 23 4.65 -15.51 -6.76
CA LYS A 23 5.80 -16.33 -7.12
C LYS A 23 6.60 -16.72 -5.88
N ASP A 24 7.04 -17.96 -5.83
CA ASP A 24 8.03 -18.39 -4.85
C ASP A 24 9.40 -17.75 -5.12
N LYS A 25 10.38 -18.02 -4.24
CA LYS A 25 11.76 -17.51 -4.41
C LYS A 25 12.45 -18.04 -5.68
N GLY A 26 11.98 -19.17 -6.22
CA GLY A 26 12.46 -19.76 -7.47
C GLY A 26 11.74 -19.25 -8.72
N GLY A 27 10.78 -18.33 -8.58
CA GLY A 27 10.01 -17.76 -9.68
C GLY A 27 8.84 -18.63 -10.16
N LYS A 28 8.55 -19.76 -9.49
CA LYS A 28 7.42 -20.63 -9.80
C LYS A 28 6.14 -20.01 -9.25
N THR A 29 5.05 -20.15 -10.00
CA THR A 29 3.74 -19.66 -9.57
C THR A 29 3.20 -20.55 -8.47
N VAL A 30 2.88 -19.94 -7.33
CA VAL A 30 2.23 -20.58 -6.19
C VAL A 30 0.72 -20.55 -6.44
N THR A 31 0.10 -21.73 -6.46
CA THR A 31 -1.35 -21.88 -6.75
C THR A 31 -2.14 -22.34 -5.52
N GLU A 32 -1.45 -22.84 -4.49
CA GLU A 32 -2.07 -23.29 -3.24
C GLU A 32 -2.12 -22.14 -2.21
N ILE A 33 -3.30 -21.94 -1.61
CA ILE A 33 -3.55 -20.86 -0.65
C ILE A 33 -2.61 -20.95 0.57
N GLN A 34 -2.29 -22.17 1.03
CA GLN A 34 -1.38 -22.38 2.16
C GLN A 34 0.05 -21.97 1.81
N GLU A 35 0.55 -22.39 0.65
CA GLU A 35 1.87 -21.99 0.16
C GLU A 35 1.94 -20.47 -0.06
N GLN A 36 0.87 -19.83 -0.54
CA GLN A 36 0.81 -18.38 -0.71
C GLN A 36 0.90 -17.66 0.63
N ARG A 37 0.21 -18.14 1.67
CA ARG A 37 0.32 -17.59 3.03
C ARG A 37 1.71 -17.75 3.61
N ASN A 38 2.33 -18.93 3.44
CA ASN A 38 3.69 -19.17 3.89
C ASN A 38 4.67 -18.23 3.19
N ARG A 39 4.48 -18.01 1.87
CA ARG A 39 5.30 -17.06 1.10
C ARG A 39 5.14 -15.62 1.60
N TRP A 40 3.93 -15.20 1.98
CA TRP A 40 3.68 -13.90 2.59
C TRP A 40 4.38 -13.76 3.93
N VAL A 41 4.29 -14.77 4.81
CA VAL A 41 4.99 -14.76 6.11
C VAL A 41 6.49 -14.59 5.92
N GLU A 42 7.12 -15.39 5.05
CA GLU A 42 8.55 -15.27 4.77
C GLU A 42 8.93 -13.89 4.19
N TYR A 43 8.12 -13.35 3.28
CA TYR A 43 8.39 -12.06 2.67
C TYR A 43 8.35 -10.93 3.71
N PHE A 44 7.34 -10.92 4.58
CA PHE A 44 7.23 -9.92 5.64
C PHE A 44 8.30 -10.11 6.71
N GLU A 45 8.65 -11.33 7.06
CA GLU A 45 9.75 -11.61 7.98
C GLU A 45 11.08 -11.09 7.44
N GLU A 46 11.39 -11.34 6.16
CA GLU A 46 12.59 -10.82 5.51
C GLU A 46 12.57 -9.29 5.46
N LEU A 47 11.42 -8.69 5.09
CA LEU A 47 11.27 -7.24 4.98
C LEU A 47 11.43 -6.53 6.33
N LEU A 48 10.83 -7.06 7.39
CA LEU A 48 10.79 -6.44 8.72
C LEU A 48 12.08 -6.67 9.51
N ASN A 49 12.77 -7.80 9.27
CA ASN A 49 14.05 -8.09 9.93
C ASN A 49 15.26 -7.65 9.10
N LYS A 50 15.04 -7.07 7.91
CA LYS A 50 16.13 -6.52 7.09
C LYS A 50 16.80 -5.38 7.85
N PRO A 51 18.11 -5.46 8.14
CA PRO A 51 18.83 -4.36 8.76
C PRO A 51 18.80 -3.14 7.85
N SER A 52 18.76 -1.95 8.44
CA SER A 52 18.85 -0.71 7.68
C SER A 52 20.06 -0.77 6.74
N PRO A 53 19.90 -0.46 5.44
CA PRO A 53 21.02 -0.45 4.52
C PRO A 53 22.10 0.50 5.07
N LEU A 54 23.35 0.03 5.08
CA LEU A 54 24.51 0.81 5.56
C LEU A 54 24.81 2.02 4.68
N ASN A 55 24.44 1.93 3.41
CA ASN A 55 24.55 3.06 2.50
C ASN A 55 23.35 3.97 2.73
N PRO A 56 23.55 5.29 2.96
CA PRO A 56 22.46 6.23 2.85
C PRO A 56 21.82 6.04 1.47
N SER A 57 20.49 6.09 1.40
CA SER A 57 19.83 6.12 0.11
C SER A 57 20.38 7.32 -0.67
N ASP A 58 20.99 7.07 -1.85
CA ASP A 58 21.37 8.09 -2.85
C ASP A 58 20.13 8.76 -3.49
N ILE A 59 19.01 8.78 -2.75
CA ILE A 59 17.87 9.59 -3.09
C ILE A 59 18.30 11.01 -2.74
N GLU A 60 18.78 11.73 -3.75
CA GLU A 60 18.92 13.17 -3.73
C GLU A 60 17.65 13.71 -3.06
N ALA A 61 17.79 14.36 -1.90
CA ALA A 61 16.67 14.98 -1.25
C ALA A 61 16.17 16.05 -2.20
N THR A 62 15.15 15.72 -3.01
CA THR A 62 14.43 16.70 -3.82
C THR A 62 14.06 17.80 -2.87
N HIS A 63 14.64 18.99 -3.09
CA HIS A 63 14.35 20.17 -2.30
C HIS A 63 12.83 20.26 -2.15
N THR A 64 12.39 20.34 -0.90
CA THR A 64 10.99 20.49 -0.50
C THR A 64 10.47 21.87 -0.92
N ASP A 65 10.59 22.19 -2.20
CA ASP A 65 10.08 23.40 -2.85
C ASP A 65 8.84 23.08 -3.68
N PHE A 66 8.24 21.91 -3.45
CA PHE A 66 6.86 21.70 -3.83
C PHE A 66 5.98 22.26 -2.70
N PRO A 67 5.34 23.43 -2.87
CA PRO A 67 4.18 23.75 -2.08
C PRO A 67 3.14 22.70 -2.46
N ILE A 68 3.09 21.61 -1.71
CA ILE A 68 1.91 20.75 -1.69
C ILE A 68 0.84 21.63 -1.08
N VAL A 69 0.13 22.36 -1.94
CA VAL A 69 -1.05 23.12 -1.56
C VAL A 69 -2.07 22.06 -1.14
N PHE A 70 -2.05 21.74 0.15
CA PHE A 70 -3.20 21.13 0.80
C PHE A 70 -4.32 22.14 0.65
N THR A 71 -5.11 21.97 -0.42
CA THR A 71 -6.37 22.67 -0.53
C THR A 71 -7.18 22.31 0.72
N PRO A 72 -7.79 23.28 1.42
CA PRO A 72 -8.43 23.09 2.73
C PRO A 72 -9.58 22.06 2.75
N LEU A 73 -9.89 21.46 1.59
CA LEU A 73 -10.83 20.37 1.39
C LEU A 73 -10.58 19.18 2.34
N THR A 74 -9.35 18.93 2.78
CA THR A 74 -9.04 17.65 3.44
C THR A 74 -9.33 17.62 4.94
N ILE A 75 -9.08 18.70 5.70
CA ILE A 75 -9.15 18.60 7.17
C ILE A 75 -10.58 18.75 7.69
N GLU A 76 -11.37 19.68 7.14
CA GLU A 76 -12.77 19.84 7.57
C GLU A 76 -13.65 18.69 7.09
N GLU A 77 -13.47 18.19 5.87
CA GLU A 77 -14.19 17.01 5.38
C GLU A 77 -13.88 15.76 6.21
N ILE A 78 -12.60 15.55 6.57
CA ILE A 78 -12.20 14.44 7.46
C ILE A 78 -12.85 14.59 8.84
N ARG A 79 -12.86 15.79 9.43
CA ARG A 79 -13.49 16.03 10.75
C ARG A 79 -15.01 15.84 10.73
N MET A 80 -15.67 16.18 9.63
CA MET A 80 -17.10 15.90 9.46
C MET A 80 -17.38 14.40 9.30
N ALA A 81 -16.52 13.66 8.61
CA ALA A 81 -16.70 12.23 8.36
C ALA A 81 -16.41 11.34 9.57
N ILE A 82 -15.56 11.79 10.51
CA ILE A 82 -15.23 11.07 11.75
C ILE A 82 -16.34 11.20 12.82
N ARG A 83 -17.32 12.09 12.63
CA ARG A 83 -18.39 12.35 13.61
C ARG A 83 -19.49 11.28 13.63
#